data_AF-A0A0G4FX38-F1
#
_entry.id   AF-A0A0G4FX38-F1
#
_cell.length_a   1.000
_cell.length_b   1.000
_cell.length_c   1.000
_cell.angle_alpha   90.00
_cell.angle_beta   90.00
_cell.angle_gamma   90.00
#
_symmetry.space_group_name_H-M   'P 1'
#
loop_
_entity.id
_entity.type
_entity.pdbx_description
1 polymer ?
#
loop_
_entity_poly.entity_id
_entity_poly.type
_entity_poly.pdbx_seq_one_letter_code
_entity_poly.pdbx_strand_id
1 'polypeptide(L)' 'TAAASHIAALTGLMLNFDKALRPKEIQQLLMETADDMDDPATAQVDEGFDSKTGSGFVNAERVFERLSSRPRSGV' A
#
# COMPACT_ATOMS: atom_id res chain seq x y z
N THR A 1 -9.73 -13.96 5.22
CA THR A 1 -9.78 -14.12 3.74
C THR A 1 -10.22 -12.87 3.02
N ALA A 2 -11.15 -12.06 3.55
CA ALA A 2 -11.59 -10.81 2.93
C ALA A 2 -10.44 -9.83 2.62
N ALA A 3 -9.55 -9.55 3.57
CA ALA A 3 -8.43 -8.61 3.37
C ALA A 3 -7.51 -9.04 2.21
N ALA A 4 -7.06 -10.31 2.21
CA ALA A 4 -6.16 -10.83 1.17
C ALA A 4 -6.76 -10.70 -0.25
N SER A 5 -8.05 -10.98 -0.41
CA SER A 5 -8.73 -10.83 -1.71
C SER A 5 -8.80 -9.37 -2.18
N HIS A 6 -8.98 -8.41 -1.26
CA HIS A 6 -8.94 -6.98 -1.60
C HIS A 6 -7.55 -6.55 -2.06
N ILE A 7 -6.50 -7.01 -1.36
CA ILE A 7 -5.12 -6.71 -1.76
C ILE A 7 -4.77 -7.35 -3.11
N ALA A 8 -5.25 -8.56 -3.39
CA ALA A 8 -5.06 -9.20 -4.69
C ALA A 8 -5.74 -8.41 -5.82
N ALA A 9 -6.98 -7.97 -5.62
CA ALA A 9 -7.69 -7.14 -6.60
C ALA A 9 -6.98 -5.79 -6.83
N LEU A 10 -6.57 -5.11 -5.76
CA LEU A 10 -5.81 -3.86 -5.86
C LEU A 10 -4.49 -4.06 -6.61
N THR A 11 -3.76 -5.13 -6.31
CA THR A 11 -2.52 -5.49 -7.03
C THR A 11 -2.77 -5.71 -8.52
N GLY A 12 -3.89 -6.35 -8.88
CA GLY A 12 -4.32 -6.48 -10.28
C GLY A 12 -4.54 -5.12 -10.96
N LEU A 13 -5.15 -4.16 -10.26
CA LEU A 13 -5.33 -2.80 -10.77
C LEU A 13 -3.99 -2.05 -10.91
N MET A 14 -3.07 -2.20 -9.95
CA MET A 14 -1.71 -1.63 -10.02
C MET A 14 -0.97 -2.15 -11.26
N LEU A 15 -1.00 -3.47 -11.50
CA LEU A 15 -0.38 -4.10 -12.67
C LEU A 15 -1.05 -3.70 -13.99
N ASN A 16 -2.35 -3.43 -13.97
CA ASN A 16 -3.04 -2.89 -15.14
C ASN A 16 -2.60 -1.45 -15.46
N PHE A 17 -2.29 -0.66 -14.43
CA PHE A 17 -1.78 0.71 -14.59
C PHE A 17 -0.32 0.76 -15.04
N ASP A 18 0.54 -0.10 -14.47
CA ASP A 18 1.94 -0.27 -14.84
C ASP A 18 2.33 -1.75 -14.79
N LYS A 19 2.48 -2.33 -15.98
CA LYS A 19 2.82 -3.76 -16.16
C LYS A 19 4.27 -4.09 -15.79
N ALA A 20 5.13 -3.09 -15.61
CA ALA A 20 6.54 -3.28 -15.27
C ALA A 20 6.77 -3.39 -13.75
N LEU A 21 5.74 -3.15 -12.92
CA LEU A 21 5.85 -3.22 -11.47
C LEU A 21 6.29 -4.61 -11.00
N ARG A 22 7.38 -4.64 -10.23
CA ARG A 22 7.88 -5.87 -9.60
C ARG A 22 7.17 -6.09 -8.26
N PRO A 23 7.10 -7.34 -7.77
CA PRO A 23 6.47 -7.64 -6.48
C PRO A 23 6.99 -6.79 -5.31
N LYS A 24 8.29 -6.51 -5.28
CA LYS A 24 8.90 -5.64 -4.25
C LYS A 24 8.40 -4.19 -4.34
N GLU A 25 8.20 -3.67 -5.55
CA GLU A 25 7.70 -2.30 -5.76
C GLU A 25 6.23 -2.19 -5.37
N ILE A 26 5.44 -3.22 -5.67
CA ILE A 26 4.04 -3.31 -5.23
C ILE A 26 3.97 -3.30 -3.71
N GLN A 27 4.77 -4.14 -3.04
CA GLN A 27 4.83 -4.17 -1.59
C GLN A 27 5.23 -2.81 -1.01
N GLN A 28 6.28 -2.19 -1.54
CA GLN A 28 6.73 -0.87 -1.07
C GLN A 28 5.65 0.20 -1.25
N LEU A 29 4.99 0.23 -2.41
CA LEU A 29 3.91 1.19 -2.66
C LEU A 29 2.76 1.00 -1.67
N LEU A 30 2.33 -0.24 -1.42
CA LEU A 30 1.27 -0.53 -0.46
C LEU A 30 1.64 -0.11 0.97
N MET A 31 2.91 -0.28 1.35
CA MET A 31 3.39 0.09 2.68
C MET A 31 3.59 1.60 2.85
N GLU A 32 4.17 2.28 1.85
CA GLU A 32 4.45 3.73 1.89
C GLU A 32 3.18 4.58 1.83
N THR A 33 2.09 4.05 1.29
CA THR A 33 0.83 4.78 1.09
C THR A 33 -0.27 4.34 2.03
N ALA A 34 -0.02 3.35 2.88
CA ALA A 34 -0.95 2.96 3.92
C ALA A 34 -1.17 4.13 4.89
N ASP A 35 -2.42 4.28 5.33
CA ASP A 35 -2.76 5.14 6.45
C ASP A 35 -2.41 4.41 7.73
N ASP A 36 -1.57 5.03 8.54
CA ASP A 36 -1.18 4.46 9.81
C ASP A 36 -2.41 4.27 10.72
N MET A 37 -2.48 3.12 11.35
CA MET A 37 -3.59 2.76 12.23
C MET A 37 -3.09 2.82 13.65
N ASP A 38 -3.48 3.87 14.37
CA ASP A 38 -3.22 4.01 15.81
C ASP A 38 -3.47 2.67 16.54
N ASP A 39 -2.47 2.14 17.26
CA ASP A 39 -2.68 0.96 18.10
C ASP A 39 -3.60 1.36 19.27
N PRO A 40 -4.83 0.83 19.38
CA PRO A 40 -5.73 1.18 20.49
C PRO A 40 -5.20 0.74 21.86
N ALA A 41 -4.09 0.00 21.92
CA ALA A 41 -3.40 -0.39 23.15
C ALA A 41 -2.36 0.64 23.64
N THR A 42 -2.04 1.68 22.87
CA THR A 42 -1.10 2.73 23.27
C THR A 42 -1.84 4.05 23.49
N ALA A 43 -1.41 4.80 24.51
CA ALA A 43 -2.05 6.06 24.91
C ALA A 43 -1.63 7.24 24.02
N GLN A 44 -0.78 6.99 23.02
CA GLN A 44 -0.18 7.96 22.11
C GLN A 44 -0.43 7.49 20.67
N VAL A 45 -0.52 8.44 19.73
CA VAL A 45 -0.50 8.14 18.30
C VAL A 45 0.82 7.44 18.00
N ASP A 46 0.77 6.16 17.64
CA ASP A 46 1.95 5.40 17.24
C ASP A 46 2.17 5.63 15.75
N GLU A 47 3.25 6.31 15.38
CA GLU A 47 3.65 6.43 13.99
C GLU A 47 4.55 5.24 13.57
N GLY A 48 4.17 4.48 12.56
CA GLY A 48 5.02 3.55 11.82
C GLY A 48 4.52 2.10 11.74
N PHE A 49 5.46 1.17 11.56
CA PHE A 49 5.14 -0.25 11.42
C PHE A 49 4.90 -0.91 12.79
N ASP A 50 3.78 -1.61 12.94
CA ASP A 50 3.50 -2.44 14.11
C ASP A 50 3.19 -3.91 13.73
N SER A 51 3.28 -4.82 14.70
CA SER A 51 3.12 -6.26 14.46
C SER A 51 1.66 -6.74 14.29
N LYS A 52 0.68 -5.90 14.64
CA LYS A 52 -0.75 -6.17 14.50
C LYS A 52 -1.30 -5.61 13.19
N THR A 53 -0.93 -4.38 12.80
CA THR A 53 -1.48 -3.70 11.62
C THR A 53 -0.48 -3.55 10.46
N GLY A 54 0.79 -3.86 10.70
CA GLY A 54 1.84 -3.73 9.69
C GLY A 54 2.11 -2.26 9.42
N SER A 55 2.06 -1.84 8.16
CA SER A 55 2.18 -0.42 7.78
C SER A 55 0.85 0.35 7.89
N GLY A 56 -0.21 -0.29 8.40
CA GLY A 56 -1.53 0.33 8.55
C GLY A 56 -2.55 -0.07 7.49
N PHE A 57 -3.59 0.76 7.34
CA PHE A 57 -4.71 0.57 6.42
C PHE A 57 -4.31 0.91 4.98
N VAL A 58 -4.41 -0.06 4.07
CA VAL A 58 -4.06 0.13 2.66
C VAL A 58 -4.99 1.15 1.99
N ASN A 59 -4.43 2.27 1.54
CA ASN A 59 -5.16 3.34 0.86
C ASN A 59 -4.92 3.29 -0.65
N ALA A 60 -5.92 2.79 -1.40
CA ALA A 60 -5.81 2.65 -2.85
C ALA A 60 -5.67 3.99 -3.59
N GLU A 61 -6.30 5.06 -3.12
CA GLU A 61 -6.20 6.37 -3.79
C GLU A 61 -4.77 6.90 -3.74
N ARG A 62 -4.15 6.86 -2.55
CA ARG A 62 -2.75 7.26 -2.37
C ARG A 62 -1.77 6.39 -3.16
N VAL A 63 -2.05 5.09 -3.33
CA VAL A 63 -1.27 4.22 -4.22
C VAL A 63 -1.27 4.78 -5.65
N PHE A 64 -2.43 5.14 -6.20
CA PHE A 64 -2.53 5.63 -7.57
C PHE A 64 -1.99 7.06 -7.73
N GLU A 65 -2.15 7.92 -6.74
CA GLU A 65 -1.46 9.22 -6.69
C GLU A 65 0.05 9.02 -6.76
N ARG A 66 0.61 8.13 -5.92
CA ARG A 66 2.03 7.83 -5.90
C ARG A 66 2.50 7.22 -7.22
N LEU A 67 1.75 6.27 -7.79
CA LEU A 67 2.06 5.67 -9.10
C LEU A 67 2.04 6.71 -10.22
N SER A 68 1.11 7.65 -10.22
CA SER A 68 1.04 8.71 -11.23
C SER A 68 2.20 9.70 -11.14
N SER A 69 2.77 9.89 -9.95
CA SER A 69 3.94 10.75 -9.72
C SER A 69 5.29 10.10 -10.08
N ARG A 70 5.33 8.77 -10.24
CA ARG A 70 6.57 8.06 -10.60
C ARG A 70 6.81 8.19 -12.11
N PRO A 71 8.08 8.38 -12.55
CA PRO A 71 8.40 8.25 -13.95
C PRO A 71 8.06 6.83 -14.39
N ARG A 72 7.16 6.69 -15.38
CA ARG A 72 6.80 5.39 -15.94
C ARG A 72 8.08 4.77 -16.51
N SER A 73 8.50 3.65 -15.93
CA SER A 73 9.64 2.89 -16.43
C SER A 73 9.21 2.12 -17.68
N GLY A 74 9.08 2.79 -18.82
CA GLY A 74 8.69 2.12 -20.06
C GLY A 74 8.17 2.96 -21.22
N VAL A 75 8.48 4.26 -21.31
CA VAL A 75 8.35 5.04 -22.56
C VAL A 75 9.65 5.77 -22.83
#